data_AF-A0A831T201-F1
#
_entry.id   AF-A0A831T201-F1
#
_cell.length_a   1.000
_cell.length_b   1.000
_cell.length_c   1.000
_cell.angle_alpha   90.00
_cell.angle_beta   90.00
_cell.angle_gamma   90.00
#
_symmetry.space_group_name_H-M   'P 1'
#
loop_
_entity.id
_entity.type
_entity.pdbx_description
1 polymer ?
#
loop_
_entity_poly.entity_id
_entity_poly.type
_entity_poly.pdbx_seq_one_letter_code
_entity_poly.pdbx_strand_id
1 'polypeptide(L)'
;MAPIAFADREQKEAIRFVVISAIEITEQVNARQELERLDRLKDEFLSLASHELRTPLTPLMGYTSILTEITSKKENEPGWDSRISEVVGKFHKQLDYIAHLVDDLFDVARLQSGKLSLERKQVDLVTVLEQAIETARMLTPKHTIELEVEPARLLCWGTNSD
;
A
#
# COMPACT_ATOMS: atom_id res chain seq x y z
N MET A 1 19.69 50.57 21.60
CA MET A 1 20.72 50.78 20.56
C MET A 1 20.44 52.14 19.94
N ALA A 2 21.43 53.03 19.85
CA ALA A 2 21.26 54.46 19.56
C ALA A 2 20.70 54.76 18.15
N PRO A 3 19.97 55.87 17.95
CA PRO A 3 19.31 56.19 16.69
C PRO A 3 20.27 56.83 15.68
N ILE A 4 20.09 56.49 14.40
CA ILE A 4 20.78 57.12 13.26
C ILE A 4 19.95 58.33 12.82
N ALA A 5 20.52 59.52 12.90
CA ALA A 5 19.88 60.77 12.49
C ALA A 5 20.10 61.03 10.99
N PHE A 6 19.03 61.32 10.25
CA PHE A 6 19.10 61.95 8.94
C PHE A 6 18.51 63.36 9.03
N ALA A 7 19.37 64.34 8.81
CA ALA A 7 19.05 65.76 8.81
C ALA A 7 18.43 66.20 7.47
N ASP A 8 17.24 66.79 7.59
CA ASP A 8 16.69 67.97 6.93
C ASP A 8 17.13 68.36 5.50
N ARG A 9 16.16 68.41 4.58
CA ARG A 9 15.69 69.67 3.94
C ARG A 9 14.54 69.46 2.92
N GLU A 10 13.34 69.76 3.40
CA GLU A 10 12.36 70.71 2.82
C GLU A 10 11.87 70.62 1.35
N GLN A 11 11.76 69.45 0.71
CA GLN A 11 10.83 69.36 -0.43
C GLN A 11 10.30 67.94 -0.69
N LYS A 12 9.34 67.45 0.10
CA LYS A 12 8.59 66.23 -0.25
C LYS A 12 7.15 66.36 0.20
N GLU A 13 6.24 66.15 -0.76
CA GLU A 13 4.81 66.01 -0.54
C GLU A 13 4.55 65.23 0.75
N ALA A 14 3.85 65.87 1.68
CA ALA A 14 3.59 65.30 2.99
C ALA A 14 2.70 64.06 2.81
N ILE A 15 3.30 62.87 2.90
CA ILE A 15 2.57 61.61 3.09
C ILE A 15 1.75 61.80 4.37
N ARG A 16 0.46 62.11 4.22
CA ARG A 16 -0.39 62.44 5.38
C ARG A 16 -0.69 61.21 6.22
N PHE A 17 -0.78 60.02 5.63
CA PHE A 17 -1.06 58.78 6.35
C PHE A 17 -0.41 57.59 5.63
N VAL A 18 0.16 56.67 6.41
CA VAL A 18 0.56 55.34 5.95
C VAL A 18 -0.37 54.35 6.63
N VAL A 19 -1.10 53.57 5.84
CA VAL A 19 -1.91 52.46 6.35
C VAL A 19 -1.09 51.18 6.17
N ILE A 20 -0.72 50.56 7.28
CA ILE A 20 -0.11 49.23 7.30
C ILE A 20 -1.22 48.25 7.69
N SER A 21 -1.59 47.38 6.76
CA SER A 21 -2.49 46.25 7.05
C SER A 21 -1.63 44.99 7.16
N ALA A 22 -1.80 44.26 8.26
CA ALA A 22 -1.24 42.93 8.44
C ALA A 22 -2.40 41.94 8.46
N ILE A 23 -2.38 40.97 7.54
CA ILE A 23 -3.37 39.89 7.47
C ILE A 23 -2.70 38.63 8.03
N GLU A 24 -3.34 38.00 9.01
CA GLU A 24 -2.90 36.70 9.51
C GLU A 24 -3.24 35.61 8.49
N ILE A 25 -2.20 34.99 7.91
CA ILE A 25 -2.34 33.94 6.88
C ILE A 25 -1.92 32.54 7.38
N THR A 26 -1.63 32.41 8.67
CA THR A 26 -1.07 31.19 9.29
C THR A 26 -1.93 29.96 9.00
N GLU A 27 -3.25 30.05 9.23
CA GLU A 27 -4.18 28.93 8.96
C GLU A 27 -4.24 28.54 7.48
N GLN A 28 -4.22 29.53 6.58
CA GLN A 28 -4.27 29.29 5.13
C GLN A 28 -3.00 28.60 4.64
N VAL A 29 -1.84 29.02 5.16
CA VAL A 29 -0.56 28.39 4.87
C VAL A 29 -0.54 26.96 5.40
N ASN A 30 -0.98 26.73 6.64
CA ASN A 30 -1.03 25.38 7.24
C ASN A 30 -2.00 24.46 6.48
N ALA A 31 -3.20 24.93 6.15
CA ALA A 31 -4.18 24.16 5.38
C ALA A 31 -3.65 23.81 3.98
N ARG A 32 -2.98 24.76 3.31
CA ARG A 32 -2.34 24.52 2.02
C ARG A 32 -1.21 23.50 2.13
N GLN A 33 -0.35 23.61 3.13
CA GLN A 33 0.73 22.65 3.36
C GLN A 33 0.19 21.25 3.63
N GLU A 34 -0.89 21.13 4.39
CA GLU A 34 -1.53 19.84 4.66
C GLU A 34 -2.16 19.25 3.39
N LEU A 35 -2.83 20.05 2.57
CA LEU A 35 -3.34 19.62 1.26
C LEU A 35 -2.21 19.15 0.34
N GLU A 36 -1.12 19.91 0.22
CA GLU A 36 0.05 19.53 -0.59
C GLU A 36 0.75 18.27 -0.03
N ARG A 37 0.67 18.03 1.29
CA ARG A 37 1.17 16.80 1.91
C ARG A 37 0.30 15.60 1.55
N LEU A 38 -1.02 15.74 1.66
CA LEU A 38 -1.98 14.68 1.32
C LEU A 38 -1.92 14.32 -0.16
N ASP A 39 -1.79 15.31 -1.05
CA ASP A 39 -1.70 15.07 -2.49
C ASP A 39 -0.41 14.33 -2.86
N ARG A 40 0.73 14.70 -2.25
CA ARG A 40 1.99 13.96 -2.41
C ARG A 40 1.89 12.51 -1.94
N LEU A 41 1.27 12.27 -0.79
CA LEU A 41 1.06 10.90 -0.28
C LEU A 41 0.15 10.08 -1.20
N LYS A 42 -0.87 10.69 -1.79
CA LYS A 42 -1.74 10.05 -2.79
C LYS A 42 -0.95 9.65 -4.02
N ASP A 43 -0.12 10.55 -4.54
CA ASP A 43 0.69 10.29 -5.73
C ASP A 43 1.76 9.21 -5.48
N GLU A 44 2.40 9.24 -4.31
CA GLU A 44 3.36 8.21 -3.87
C GLU A 44 2.67 6.84 -3.76
N PHE A 45 1.50 6.78 -3.13
CA PHE A 45 0.70 5.56 -3.04
C PHE A 45 0.33 4.99 -4.41
N LEU A 46 -0.15 5.84 -5.33
CA LEU A 46 -0.50 5.40 -6.69
C LEU A 46 0.72 4.90 -7.47
N SER A 47 1.87 5.54 -7.29
CA SER A 47 3.13 5.11 -7.89
C SER A 47 3.56 3.74 -7.38
N LEU A 48 3.56 3.56 -6.05
CA LEU A 48 3.90 2.29 -5.40
C LEU A 48 2.95 1.17 -5.82
N ALA A 49 1.64 1.41 -5.76
CA ALA A 49 0.63 0.43 -6.18
C ALA A 49 0.84 0.01 -7.65
N SER A 50 1.11 0.97 -8.54
CA SER A 50 1.39 0.66 -9.95
C SER A 50 2.63 -0.21 -10.13
N HIS A 51 3.68 0.03 -9.35
CA HIS A 51 4.91 -0.76 -9.39
C HIS A 51 4.69 -2.18 -8.85
N GLU A 52 4.05 -2.28 -7.68
CA GLU A 52 3.76 -3.56 -7.02
C GLU A 52 2.78 -4.42 -7.82
N LEU A 53 1.86 -3.83 -8.58
CA LEU A 53 0.97 -4.57 -9.50
C LEU A 53 1.70 -5.00 -10.80
N ARG A 54 2.62 -4.18 -11.32
CA ARG A 54 3.34 -4.48 -12.57
C ARG A 54 4.33 -5.63 -12.41
N THR A 55 5.03 -5.66 -11.29
CA THR A 55 6.03 -6.69 -10.97
C THR A 55 5.49 -8.12 -11.13
N PRO A 56 4.36 -8.50 -10.49
CA PRO A 56 3.78 -9.84 -10.61
C PRO A 56 3.10 -10.13 -11.96
N LEU A 57 2.71 -9.11 -12.73
CA LEU A 57 2.15 -9.29 -14.08
C LEU A 57 3.20 -9.77 -15.08
N THR A 58 4.48 -9.43 -14.88
CA THR A 58 5.56 -9.80 -15.80
C THR A 58 5.77 -11.32 -15.87
N PRO A 59 5.87 -12.06 -14.74
CA PRO A 59 5.89 -13.51 -14.74
C PRO A 59 4.68 -14.16 -15.41
N LEU A 60 3.47 -13.61 -15.28
CA LEU A 60 2.27 -14.16 -15.95
C LEU A 60 2.45 -14.19 -17.47
N MET A 61 2.91 -13.09 -18.07
CA MET A 61 3.20 -13.03 -19.50
C MET A 61 4.29 -14.03 -19.91
N GLY A 62 5.29 -14.23 -19.05
CA GLY A 62 6.34 -15.23 -19.24
C GLY A 62 5.75 -16.65 -19.25
N TYR A 63 4.93 -17.00 -18.27
CA TYR A 63 4.27 -18.30 -18.19
C TYR A 63 3.32 -18.56 -19.36
N THR A 64 2.54 -17.57 -19.81
CA THR A 64 1.70 -17.74 -21.01
C THR A 64 2.53 -17.97 -22.27
N SER A 65 3.68 -17.29 -22.40
CA SER A 65 4.60 -17.49 -23.51
C SER A 65 5.20 -18.90 -23.49
N ILE A 66 5.62 -19.37 -22.31
CA ILE A 66 6.13 -20.73 -22.11
C ILE A 66 5.06 -21.78 -22.40
N LEU A 67 3.82 -21.59 -21.92
CA LEU A 67 2.71 -22.51 -22.20
C LEU A 67 2.44 -22.58 -23.70
N THR A 68 2.40 -21.43 -24.38
CA THR A 68 2.22 -21.37 -25.84
C THR A 68 3.31 -22.16 -26.56
N GLU A 69 4.58 -21.98 -26.17
CA GLU A 69 5.71 -22.73 -26.74
C GLU A 69 5.55 -24.24 -26.51
N ILE A 70 5.20 -24.67 -25.29
CA ILE A 70 5.02 -26.09 -24.95
C ILE A 70 3.87 -26.71 -25.76
N THR A 71 2.74 -26.00 -25.89
CA THR A 71 1.58 -26.48 -26.65
C THR A 71 1.79 -26.49 -28.16
N SER A 72 2.76 -25.72 -28.67
CA SER A 72 3.11 -25.71 -30.09
C SER A 72 3.97 -26.91 -30.52
N LYS A 73 4.54 -27.66 -29.57
CA LYS A 73 5.32 -28.88 -29.79
C LYS A 73 4.41 -30.10 -29.80
N LYS A 74 4.85 -31.22 -30.39
CA LYS A 74 4.07 -32.47 -30.43
C LYS A 74 3.81 -32.97 -29.00
N GLU A 75 2.55 -33.32 -28.72
CA GLU A 75 2.00 -33.84 -27.46
C GLU A 75 2.70 -35.10 -26.88
N ASN A 76 3.70 -35.67 -27.57
CA ASN A 76 4.34 -36.95 -27.23
C ASN A 76 5.80 -36.83 -26.75
N GLU A 77 6.26 -35.63 -26.35
CA GLU A 77 7.57 -35.51 -25.70
C GLU A 77 7.53 -36.07 -24.25
N PRO A 78 8.52 -36.85 -23.82
CA PRO A 78 8.61 -37.32 -22.44
C PRO A 78 8.58 -36.15 -21.45
N GLY A 79 7.65 -36.19 -20.49
CA GLY A 79 7.51 -35.16 -19.46
C GLY A 79 6.68 -33.93 -19.87
N TRP A 80 6.02 -33.96 -21.03
CA TRP A 80 5.14 -32.88 -21.50
C TRP A 80 4.07 -32.50 -20.46
N ASP A 81 3.32 -33.49 -19.95
CA ASP A 81 2.29 -33.28 -18.92
C ASP A 81 2.86 -32.64 -17.64
N SER A 82 4.01 -33.14 -17.18
CA SER A 82 4.66 -32.62 -15.96
C SER A 82 5.10 -31.17 -16.12
N ARG A 83 5.62 -30.81 -17.30
CA ARG A 83 6.09 -29.44 -17.58
C ARG A 83 4.91 -28.46 -17.69
N ILE A 84 3.81 -28.87 -18.31
CA ILE A 84 2.58 -28.07 -18.34
C ILE A 84 2.06 -27.87 -16.93
N SER A 85 1.91 -28.96 -16.15
CA SER A 85 1.41 -28.90 -14.79
C SER A 85 2.24 -27.95 -13.90
N GLU A 86 3.57 -27.98 -14.02
CA GLU A 86 4.46 -27.08 -13.28
C GLU A 86 4.23 -25.60 -13.65
N VAL A 87 4.16 -25.28 -14.94
CA VAL A 87 3.98 -23.91 -15.41
C VAL A 87 2.58 -23.39 -15.06
N VAL A 88 1.54 -24.22 -15.20
CA VAL A 88 0.17 -23.89 -14.76
C VAL A 88 0.13 -23.65 -13.26
N GLY A 89 0.80 -24.48 -12.45
CA GLY A 89 0.87 -24.29 -11.00
C GLY A 89 1.55 -22.97 -10.61
N LYS A 90 2.64 -22.59 -11.29
CA LYS A 90 3.30 -21.30 -11.09
C LYS A 90 2.43 -20.12 -11.55
N PHE A 91 1.73 -20.27 -12.67
CA PHE A 91 0.79 -19.27 -13.17
C PHE A 91 -0.36 -19.02 -12.19
N HIS A 92 -0.95 -20.09 -11.64
CA HIS A 92 -2.04 -19.99 -10.66
C HIS A 92 -1.59 -19.28 -9.38
N LYS A 93 -0.45 -19.69 -8.80
CA LYS A 93 0.12 -18.99 -7.63
C LYS A 93 0.37 -17.50 -7.88
N GLN A 94 0.77 -17.14 -9.09
CA GLN A 94 1.00 -15.75 -9.45
C GLN A 94 -0.31 -14.95 -9.58
N LEU A 95 -1.38 -15.57 -10.08
CA LEU A 95 -2.72 -14.98 -10.09
C LEU A 95 -3.25 -14.78 -8.68
N ASP A 96 -3.11 -15.78 -7.82
CA ASP A 96 -3.54 -15.68 -6.41
C ASP A 96 -2.83 -14.52 -5.72
N TYR A 97 -1.51 -14.36 -5.94
CA TYR A 97 -0.77 -13.22 -5.39
C TYR A 97 -1.31 -11.86 -5.88
N ILE A 98 -1.66 -11.73 -7.16
CA ILE A 98 -2.24 -10.49 -7.69
C ILE A 98 -3.62 -10.21 -7.10
N ALA A 99 -4.44 -11.24 -6.92
CA ALA A 99 -5.76 -11.10 -6.29
C ALA A 99 -5.62 -10.53 -4.87
N HIS A 100 -4.74 -11.13 -4.04
CA HIS A 100 -4.47 -10.64 -2.69
C HIS A 100 -3.93 -9.20 -2.69
N LEU A 101 -3.02 -8.86 -3.62
CA LEU A 101 -2.50 -7.50 -3.72
C LEU A 101 -3.57 -6.46 -4.10
N VAL A 102 -4.56 -6.86 -4.90
CA VAL A 102 -5.72 -6.03 -5.23
C VAL A 102 -6.63 -5.86 -4.01
N ASP A 103 -6.86 -6.93 -3.25
CA ASP A 103 -7.64 -6.88 -2.01
C ASP A 103 -6.97 -5.96 -0.97
N ASP A 104 -5.64 -6.06 -0.81
CA ASP A 104 -4.86 -5.17 0.05
C ASP A 104 -5.02 -3.69 -0.36
N LEU A 105 -5.03 -3.41 -1.67
CA LEU A 105 -5.24 -2.06 -2.19
C LEU A 105 -6.65 -1.55 -1.86
N PHE A 106 -7.67 -2.41 -1.96
CA PHE A 106 -9.04 -2.08 -1.58
C PHE A 106 -9.16 -1.82 -0.08
N ASP A 107 -8.47 -2.59 0.75
CA ASP A 107 -8.47 -2.41 2.19
C ASP A 107 -7.81 -1.09 2.59
N VAL A 108 -6.70 -0.71 1.96
CA VAL A 108 -6.08 0.61 2.16
C VAL A 108 -7.03 1.74 1.73
N ALA A 109 -7.74 1.59 0.60
CA ALA A 109 -8.71 2.59 0.15
C ALA A 109 -9.90 2.72 1.12
N ARG A 110 -10.37 1.60 1.68
CA ARG A 110 -11.41 1.57 2.73
C ARG A 110 -10.92 2.23 4.01
N LEU A 111 -9.67 1.97 4.41
CA LEU A 111 -9.02 2.58 5.57
C LEU A 111 -8.95 4.11 5.42
N GLN A 112 -8.43 4.60 4.29
CA GLN A 112 -8.29 6.04 4.04
C GLN A 112 -9.64 6.77 3.96
N SER A 113 -10.67 6.11 3.43
CA SER A 113 -12.02 6.68 3.38
C SER A 113 -12.81 6.53 4.68
N GLY A 114 -12.24 5.93 5.72
CA GLY A 114 -12.91 5.66 7.00
C GLY A 114 -14.04 4.62 6.89
N LYS A 115 -14.08 3.84 5.81
CA LYS A 115 -15.11 2.83 5.51
C LYS A 115 -14.72 1.43 5.95
N LEU A 116 -13.50 1.23 6.45
CA LEU A 116 -13.08 -0.04 7.02
C LEU A 116 -13.77 -0.24 8.38
N SER A 117 -14.76 -1.14 8.43
CA SER A 117 -15.45 -1.52 9.65
C SER A 117 -14.81 -2.76 10.24
N LEU A 118 -14.39 -2.68 11.51
CA LEU A 118 -13.91 -3.83 12.27
C LEU A 118 -15.02 -4.32 13.19
N GLU A 119 -15.29 -5.61 13.18
CA GLU A 119 -16.26 -6.23 14.08
C GLU A 119 -15.53 -6.82 15.29
N ARG A 120 -15.97 -6.42 16.49
CA ARG A 120 -15.50 -7.06 17.73
C ARG A 120 -16.24 -8.38 17.91
N LYS A 121 -15.52 -9.47 17.75
CA LYS A 121 -16.00 -10.82 18.06
C LYS A 121 -14.97 -11.57 18.89
N GLN A 122 -15.43 -12.48 19.75
CA GLN A 122 -14.52 -13.45 20.36
C GLN A 122 -14.04 -14.40 19.26
N VAL A 123 -12.73 -14.53 19.12
CA VAL A 123 -12.12 -15.54 18.25
C VAL A 123 -11.19 -16.41 19.08
N ASP A 124 -10.99 -17.64 18.62
CA ASP A 124 -9.92 -18.48 19.12
C ASP A 124 -8.63 -18.11 18.39
N LEU A 125 -7.74 -17.39 19.09
CA LEU A 125 -6.47 -16.96 18.50
C LEU A 125 -5.57 -18.16 18.18
N VAL A 126 -5.69 -19.27 18.90
CA VAL A 126 -4.94 -20.50 18.62
C VAL A 126 -5.34 -21.02 17.24
N THR A 127 -6.65 -21.11 16.97
CA THR A 127 -7.15 -21.56 15.66
C THR A 127 -6.71 -20.64 14.52
N VAL A 128 -6.75 -19.32 14.73
CA VAL A 128 -6.29 -18.35 13.72
C VAL A 128 -4.79 -18.52 13.44
N LEU A 129 -3.99 -18.69 14.49
CA LEU A 129 -2.54 -18.91 14.35
C LEU A 129 -2.22 -20.25 13.69
N GLU A 130 -2.94 -21.32 14.02
CA GLU A 130 -2.80 -22.63 13.38
C GLU A 130 -3.05 -22.52 11.86
N GLN A 131 -4.13 -21.88 11.45
CA GLN A 131 -4.47 -21.64 10.03
C GLN A 131 -3.39 -20.81 9.31
N ALA A 132 -2.90 -19.76 9.95
CA ALA A 132 -1.83 -18.93 9.40
C ALA A 132 -0.52 -19.72 9.23
N ILE A 133 -0.19 -20.58 10.20
CA ILE A 133 1.01 -21.41 10.18
C ILE A 133 0.90 -22.52 9.13
N GLU A 134 -0.26 -23.15 8.96
CA GLU A 134 -0.48 -24.11 7.86
C GLU A 134 -0.26 -23.45 6.50
N THR A 135 -0.82 -22.26 6.31
CA THR A 135 -0.63 -21.46 5.09
C THR A 135 0.86 -21.13 4.87
N ALA A 136 1.55 -20.67 5.91
CA ALA A 136 2.97 -20.32 5.85
C ALA A 136 3.87 -21.54 5.55
N ARG A 137 3.55 -22.72 6.11
CA ARG A 137 4.26 -23.98 5.84
C ARG A 137 4.12 -24.41 4.37
N MET A 138 2.95 -24.21 3.76
CA MET A 138 2.76 -24.47 2.32
C MET A 138 3.62 -23.57 1.43
N LEU A 139 3.81 -22.31 1.83
CA LEU A 139 4.61 -21.33 1.08
C LEU A 139 6.12 -21.49 1.32
N THR A 140 6.52 -22.02 2.47
CA THR A 140 7.91 -22.03 2.92
C THR A 140 8.38 -23.41 3.38
N PRO A 141 8.55 -24.39 2.47
CA PRO A 141 8.90 -25.77 2.82
C PRO A 141 10.31 -25.92 3.45
N LYS A 142 11.12 -24.86 3.46
CA LYS A 142 12.48 -24.85 4.02
C LYS A 142 12.56 -24.39 5.48
N HIS A 143 11.50 -23.78 6.02
CA HIS A 143 11.50 -23.24 7.38
C HIS A 143 10.53 -24.04 8.25
N THR A 144 10.97 -24.40 9.45
CA THR A 144 10.11 -25.03 10.46
C THR A 144 9.48 -23.94 11.30
N ILE A 145 8.15 -23.93 11.39
CA ILE A 145 7.38 -22.99 12.20
C ILE A 145 6.69 -23.79 13.30
N GLU A 146 7.04 -23.53 14.55
CA GLU A 146 6.45 -24.15 15.73
C GLU A 146 5.56 -23.14 16.46
N LEU A 147 4.40 -23.61 16.93
CA LEU A 147 3.45 -22.80 17.68
C LEU A 147 3.47 -23.27 19.14
N GLU A 148 3.97 -22.42 20.03
CA GLU A 148 3.82 -22.59 21.48
C GLU A 148 2.79 -21.58 21.99
N VAL A 149 1.70 -22.08 22.55
CA VAL A 149 0.62 -21.23 23.09
C VAL A 149 0.19 -21.74 24.46
N GLU A 150 0.12 -20.82 25.41
CA GLU A 150 -0.67 -20.99 26.63
C GLU A 150 -2.13 -20.66 26.31
N PRO A 151 -3.11 -21.48 26.72
CA PRO A 151 -4.52 -21.26 26.38
C PRO A 151 -5.04 -19.98 27.04
N ALA A 152 -5.25 -18.95 26.22
CA ALA A 152 -5.89 -17.70 26.61
C ALA A 152 -6.97 -17.32 25.59
N ARG A 153 -8.21 -17.09 26.05
CA ARG A 153 -9.28 -16.52 25.22
C ARG A 153 -9.06 -15.00 25.13
N LEU A 154 -8.64 -14.53 23.96
CA LEU A 154 -8.35 -13.12 23.72
C LEU A 154 -9.45 -12.49 22.87
N LEU A 155 -9.87 -11.27 23.24
CA LEU A 155 -10.69 -10.42 22.38
C LEU A 155 -9.77 -9.83 21.31
N CYS A 156 -9.99 -10.18 20.05
CA CYS A 156 -9.28 -9.57 18.92
C CYS A 156 -10.23 -8.71 18.09
N TRP A 157 -9.63 -7.90 17.23
CA TRP A 157 -10.33 -7.15 16.18
C TRP A 157 -10.09 -7.85 14.85
N GLY A 158 -11.15 -8.09 14.08
CA GLY A 158 -11.07 -8.65 12.73
C GLY A 158 -11.78 -7.76 11.72
N THR A 159 -11.28 -7.75 10.48
CA THR A 159 -12.00 -7.18 9.34
C THR A 159 -13.11 -8.14 8.93
N ASN A 160 -14.22 -7.58 8.43
CA ASN A 160 -15.25 -8.38 7.77
C ASN A 160 -14.86 -8.48 6.29
N SER A 161 -14.02 -9.46 5.97
CA SER A 161 -13.70 -9.83 4.59
C SER A 161 -14.45 -11.14 4.32
N ASP A 162 -15.51 -11.04 3.52
CA ASP A 162 -16.19 -12.20 2.91
C ASP A 162 -15.21 -12.97 2.00
#